data_AF-D8GTP5-F1
#
_entry.id   AF-D8GTP5-F1
#
_cell.length_a   1.000
_cell.length_b   1.000
_cell.length_c   1.000
_cell.angle_alpha   90.00
_cell.angle_beta   90.00
_cell.angle_gamma   90.00
#
_symmetry.space_group_name_H-M   'P 1'
#
loop_
_entity.id
_entity.type
_entity.pdbx_description
1 polymer ?
#
loop_
_entity_poly.entity_id
_entity_poly.type
_entity_poly.pdbx_seq_one_letter_code
_entity_poly.pdbx_strand_id
1 'polypeptide(L)'
;MKTENTKFEIDLIINKFMAAFEHINNSLNSHDDEIKDLLIKYKHKELYDMGLMFSEIHVIDCIGKTQLINATSIAKELNMTKGAISKITNKLLRKELIKGNHLENNKKEIYYALTAQGKEVFKIHEMLHKVKHEKFIKILSKYDKEGLNIINSFIDDLISEI
;
A
#
# COMPACT_ATOMS: atom_id res chain seq x y z
N MET A 1 -33.40 8.16 -29.75
CA MET A 1 -32.20 8.85 -30.29
C MET A 1 -31.31 9.50 -29.22
N LYS A 2 -31.65 10.64 -28.55
CA LYS A 2 -30.73 11.25 -27.55
C LYS A 2 -30.45 10.36 -26.33
N THR A 3 -31.48 9.72 -25.78
CA THR A 3 -31.39 8.83 -24.60
C THR A 3 -30.68 7.50 -24.86
N GLU A 4 -30.84 6.92 -26.06
CA GLU A 4 -30.12 5.70 -26.47
C GLU A 4 -28.62 5.96 -26.65
N ASN A 5 -28.25 7.13 -27.16
CA ASN A 5 -26.86 7.53 -27.33
C ASN A 5 -26.17 7.73 -25.98
N THR A 6 -26.87 8.35 -25.01
CA THR A 6 -26.35 8.51 -23.64
C THR A 6 -26.12 7.17 -22.94
N LYS A 7 -27.03 6.21 -23.13
CA LYS A 7 -26.86 4.86 -22.54
C LYS A 7 -25.63 4.15 -23.11
N PHE A 8 -25.43 4.21 -24.44
CA PHE A 8 -24.26 3.61 -25.08
C PHE A 8 -22.94 4.20 -24.58
N GLU A 9 -22.86 5.52 -24.44
CA GLU A 9 -21.68 6.20 -23.88
C GLU A 9 -21.41 5.79 -22.43
N ILE A 10 -22.45 5.66 -21.61
CA ILE A 10 -22.33 5.18 -20.22
C ILE A 10 -21.80 3.73 -20.21
N ASP A 11 -22.37 2.84 -21.02
CA ASP A 11 -21.94 1.44 -21.09
C ASP A 11 -20.46 1.34 -21.54
N LEU A 12 -20.03 2.19 -22.46
CA LEU A 12 -18.63 2.27 -22.88
C LEU A 12 -17.70 2.72 -21.75
N ILE A 13 -18.11 3.71 -20.95
CA ILE A 13 -17.36 4.18 -19.78
C ILE A 13 -17.26 3.06 -18.74
N ILE A 14 -18.36 2.36 -18.45
CA ILE A 14 -18.39 1.24 -17.50
C ILE A 14 -17.40 0.15 -17.95
N ASN A 15 -17.42 -0.25 -19.22
CA ASN A 15 -16.50 -1.27 -19.71
C ASN A 15 -15.03 -0.85 -19.60
N LYS A 16 -14.70 0.41 -19.92
CA LYS A 16 -13.35 0.96 -19.75
C LYS A 16 -12.95 1.01 -18.27
N PHE A 17 -13.88 1.38 -17.39
CA PHE A 17 -13.65 1.43 -15.96
C PHE A 17 -13.39 0.03 -15.39
N MET A 18 -14.18 -0.97 -15.77
CA MET A 18 -13.99 -2.36 -15.34
C MET A 18 -12.62 -2.91 -15.79
N ALA A 19 -12.24 -2.64 -17.04
CA ALA A 19 -10.92 -3.02 -17.54
C ALA A 19 -9.79 -2.31 -16.76
N ALA A 20 -9.92 -1.01 -16.50
CA ALA A 20 -8.95 -0.26 -15.70
C ALA A 20 -8.85 -0.78 -14.26
N PHE A 21 -9.99 -1.10 -13.64
CA PHE A 21 -10.06 -1.68 -12.31
C PHE A 21 -9.34 -3.03 -12.25
N GLU A 22 -9.57 -3.91 -13.23
CA GLU A 22 -8.88 -5.20 -13.32
C GLU A 22 -7.36 -5.02 -13.47
N HIS A 23 -6.92 -4.09 -14.33
CA HIS A 23 -5.50 -3.77 -14.48
C HIS A 23 -4.87 -3.24 -13.18
N ILE A 24 -5.57 -2.37 -12.44
CA ILE A 24 -5.10 -1.85 -11.15
C ILE A 24 -5.03 -2.98 -10.12
N ASN A 25 -6.05 -3.82 -10.03
CA ASN A 25 -6.09 -4.94 -9.10
C ASN A 25 -4.98 -5.96 -9.38
N ASN A 26 -4.72 -6.27 -10.64
CA ASN A 26 -3.60 -7.12 -11.04
C ASN A 26 -2.24 -6.50 -10.68
N SER A 27 -2.09 -5.17 -10.82
CA SER A 27 -0.89 -4.45 -10.37
C SER A 27 -0.72 -4.40 -8.85
N LEU A 28 -1.81 -4.52 -8.07
CA LEU A 28 -1.76 -4.68 -6.62
C LEU A 28 -1.33 -6.11 -6.25
N ASN A 29 -1.77 -7.11 -7.02
CA ASN A 29 -1.37 -8.50 -6.81
C ASN A 29 0.08 -8.79 -7.23
N SER A 30 0.67 -8.00 -8.15
CA SER A 30 2.08 -8.11 -8.56
C SER A 30 3.06 -7.37 -7.64
N HIS A 31 2.57 -6.74 -6.58
CA HIS A 31 3.38 -5.87 -5.72
C HIS A 31 4.54 -6.61 -5.04
N ASP A 32 4.37 -7.89 -4.70
CA ASP A 32 5.44 -8.74 -4.14
C ASP A 32 6.58 -8.97 -5.14
N ASP A 33 6.25 -9.20 -6.40
CA ASP A 33 7.26 -9.44 -7.44
C ASP A 33 7.99 -8.14 -7.81
N GLU A 34 7.27 -7.01 -7.82
CA GLU A 34 7.89 -5.69 -8.02
C GLU A 34 8.89 -5.37 -6.90
N ILE A 35 8.58 -5.69 -5.64
CA ILE A 35 9.53 -5.49 -4.53
C ILE A 35 10.72 -6.42 -4.66
N LYS A 36 10.51 -7.70 -4.99
CA LYS A 36 11.60 -8.66 -5.23
C LYS A 36 12.55 -8.16 -6.31
N ASP A 37 12.02 -7.64 -7.41
CA ASP A 37 12.81 -7.06 -8.49
C ASP A 37 13.61 -5.86 -8.02
N LEU A 38 13.02 -4.98 -7.19
CA LEU A 38 13.76 -3.86 -6.59
C LEU A 38 14.85 -4.32 -5.63
N LEU A 39 14.59 -5.33 -4.79
CA LEU A 39 15.58 -5.89 -3.88
C LEU A 39 16.79 -6.45 -4.64
N ILE A 40 16.55 -7.19 -5.74
CA ILE A 40 17.61 -7.68 -6.62
C ILE A 40 18.35 -6.51 -7.27
N LYS A 41 17.61 -5.56 -7.86
CA LYS A 41 18.17 -4.39 -8.56
C LYS A 41 19.09 -3.56 -7.67
N TYR A 42 18.72 -3.36 -6.41
CA TYR A 42 19.52 -2.62 -5.43
C TYR A 42 20.45 -3.50 -4.60
N LYS A 43 20.65 -4.77 -5.00
CA LYS A 43 21.60 -5.72 -4.40
C LYS A 43 21.33 -6.06 -2.93
N HIS A 44 20.09 -5.99 -2.48
CA HIS A 44 19.66 -6.43 -1.15
C HIS A 44 19.38 -7.95 -1.11
N LYS A 45 20.40 -8.76 -1.41
CA LYS A 45 20.26 -10.22 -1.49
C LYS A 45 19.74 -10.84 -0.18
N GLU A 46 20.26 -10.39 0.96
CA GLU A 46 19.83 -10.91 2.27
C GLU A 46 18.32 -10.68 2.52
N LEU A 47 17.80 -9.49 2.17
CA LEU A 47 16.38 -9.19 2.31
C LEU A 47 15.51 -9.98 1.32
N TYR A 48 16.03 -10.25 0.12
CA TYR A 48 15.36 -11.12 -0.85
C TYR A 48 15.25 -12.56 -0.32
N ASP A 49 16.36 -13.10 0.22
CA ASP A 49 16.43 -14.46 0.75
C ASP A 49 15.53 -14.65 1.99
N MET A 50 15.15 -13.57 2.70
CA MET A 50 14.19 -13.61 3.82
C MET A 50 12.74 -13.91 3.40
N GLY A 51 12.41 -13.84 2.10
CA GLY A 51 11.09 -14.19 1.57
C GLY A 51 9.95 -13.45 2.29
N LEU A 52 10.00 -12.11 2.30
CA LEU A 52 8.96 -11.29 2.94
C LEU A 52 7.63 -11.42 2.21
N MET A 53 6.55 -11.60 2.97
CA MET A 53 5.19 -11.55 2.43
C MET A 53 4.69 -10.11 2.34
N PHE A 54 3.77 -9.83 1.41
CA PHE A 54 3.08 -8.54 1.27
C PHE A 54 2.62 -7.93 2.61
N SER A 55 1.94 -8.73 3.42
CA SER A 55 1.44 -8.28 4.74
C SER A 55 2.56 -7.94 5.74
N GLU A 56 3.73 -8.59 5.64
CA GLU A 56 4.90 -8.24 6.46
C GLU A 56 5.47 -6.87 6.03
N ILE A 57 5.50 -6.61 4.73
CA ILE A 57 5.98 -5.35 4.16
C ILE A 57 5.03 -4.20 4.51
N HIS A 58 3.72 -4.40 4.43
CA HIS A 58 2.75 -3.38 4.84
C HIS A 58 2.80 -3.07 6.34
N VAL A 59 3.10 -4.06 7.19
CA VAL A 59 3.35 -3.79 8.61
C VAL A 59 4.65 -2.98 8.79
N ILE A 60 5.71 -3.27 8.04
CA ILE A 60 6.94 -2.44 8.02
C ILE A 60 6.63 -1.01 7.58
N ASP A 61 5.81 -0.83 6.54
CA ASP A 61 5.38 0.46 6.02
C ASP A 61 4.62 1.29 7.07
N CYS A 62 3.65 0.66 7.73
CA CYS A 62 2.88 1.25 8.82
C CYS A 62 3.79 1.69 9.99
N ILE A 63 4.76 0.85 10.39
CA ILE A 63 5.73 1.19 11.44
C ILE A 63 6.70 2.29 11.00
N GLY A 64 7.10 2.33 9.73
CA GLY A 64 7.99 3.35 9.19
C GLY A 64 7.37 4.74 9.14
N LYS A 65 6.05 4.82 8.91
CA LYS A 65 5.30 6.08 8.81
C LYS A 65 4.85 6.64 10.17
N THR A 66 4.65 5.78 11.16
CA THR A 66 4.02 6.15 12.43
C THR A 66 4.96 5.95 13.62
N GLN A 67 5.25 7.04 14.35
CA GLN A 67 5.98 6.94 15.60
C GLN A 67 5.11 6.32 16.71
N LEU A 68 5.73 5.54 17.59
CA LEU A 68 5.07 4.94 18.76
C LEU A 68 3.81 4.14 18.41
N ILE A 69 3.91 3.25 17.42
CA ILE A 69 2.81 2.40 17.00
C ILE A 69 2.80 1.04 17.72
N ASN A 70 1.63 0.55 18.11
CA ASN A 70 1.43 -0.75 18.73
C ASN A 70 0.60 -1.69 17.83
N ALA A 71 0.47 -2.96 18.21
CA ALA A 71 -0.28 -3.96 17.43
C ALA A 71 -1.76 -3.60 17.23
N THR A 72 -2.39 -2.90 18.18
CA THR A 72 -3.79 -2.47 18.06
C THR A 72 -3.95 -1.40 16.98
N SER A 73 -3.05 -0.41 16.95
CA SER A 73 -3.06 0.65 15.95
C SER A 73 -2.77 0.11 14.55
N ILE A 74 -1.77 -0.77 14.41
CA ILE A 74 -1.46 -1.41 13.12
C ILE A 74 -2.67 -2.21 12.60
N ALA A 75 -3.35 -2.96 13.48
CA ALA A 75 -4.53 -3.74 13.10
C ALA A 75 -5.66 -2.85 12.57
N LYS A 76 -5.86 -1.69 13.18
CA LYS A 76 -6.84 -0.70 12.72
C LYS A 76 -6.44 -0.10 11.37
N GLU A 77 -5.19 0.32 11.23
CA GLU A 77 -4.70 0.99 10.02
C GLU A 77 -4.73 0.07 8.80
N LEU A 78 -4.38 -1.21 8.96
CA LEU A 78 -4.36 -2.20 7.88
C LEU A 78 -5.70 -2.94 7.71
N ASN A 79 -6.73 -2.62 8.50
CA ASN A 79 -8.00 -3.34 8.56
C ASN A 79 -7.83 -4.86 8.72
N MET A 80 -6.93 -5.27 9.63
CA MET A 80 -6.60 -6.67 9.92
C MET A 80 -6.96 -7.03 11.36
N THR A 81 -7.10 -8.32 11.65
CA THR A 81 -7.33 -8.76 13.04
C THR A 81 -6.07 -8.58 13.89
N LYS A 82 -6.25 -8.29 15.19
CA LYS A 82 -5.13 -8.20 16.15
C LYS A 82 -4.29 -9.49 16.21
N GLY A 83 -4.93 -10.66 16.03
CA GLY A 83 -4.26 -11.96 15.95
C GLY A 83 -3.34 -12.06 14.73
N ALA A 84 -3.80 -11.60 13.56
CA ALA A 84 -2.99 -11.58 12.35
C ALA A 84 -1.78 -10.63 12.50
N ILE A 85 -1.99 -9.41 13.00
CA ILE A 85 -0.89 -8.47 13.27
C ILE A 85 0.09 -9.01 14.31
N SER A 86 -0.39 -9.66 15.37
CA SER A 86 0.50 -10.30 16.36
C SER A 86 1.36 -11.39 15.71
N LYS A 87 0.79 -12.20 14.82
CA LYS A 87 1.55 -13.21 14.07
C LYS A 87 2.60 -12.58 13.16
N ILE A 88 2.27 -11.49 12.47
CA ILE A 88 3.17 -10.79 11.55
C ILE A 88 4.30 -10.09 12.32
N THR A 89 3.98 -9.31 13.35
CA THR A 89 4.99 -8.63 14.18
C THR A 89 5.95 -9.62 14.84
N ASN A 90 5.47 -10.77 15.31
CA ASN A 90 6.34 -11.84 15.81
C ASN A 90 7.27 -12.42 14.74
N LYS A 91 6.83 -12.55 13.47
CA LYS A 91 7.72 -12.97 12.38
C LYS A 91 8.78 -11.90 12.11
N LEU A 92 8.38 -10.63 12.05
CA LEU A 92 9.28 -9.51 11.79
C LEU A 92 10.33 -9.32 12.89
N LEU A 93 9.96 -9.56 14.16
CA LEU A 93 10.90 -9.58 15.29
C LEU A 93 11.95 -10.69 15.11
N ARG A 94 11.53 -11.91 14.73
CA ARG A 94 12.46 -13.02 14.45
C ARG A 94 13.34 -12.79 13.23
N LYS A 95 12.85 -12.05 12.24
CA LYS A 95 13.63 -11.60 11.07
C LYS A 95 14.52 -10.39 11.38
N GLU A 96 14.50 -9.88 12.62
CA GLU A 96 15.26 -8.69 13.06
C GLU A 96 14.97 -7.41 12.25
N LEU A 97 13.79 -7.33 11.63
CA LEU A 97 13.36 -6.17 10.84
C LEU A 97 12.67 -5.10 11.70
N ILE A 98 12.15 -5.49 12.85
CA ILE A 98 11.56 -4.58 13.84
C ILE A 98 12.13 -4.88 15.23
N LYS A 99 12.02 -3.89 16.11
CA LYS A 99 12.24 -4.03 17.55
C LYS A 99 10.97 -3.62 18.30
N GLY A 100 10.70 -4.29 19.41
CA GLY A 100 9.56 -4.02 20.28
C GLY A 100 10.03 -3.56 21.65
N ASN A 101 9.49 -2.44 22.14
CA ASN A 101 9.78 -1.90 23.47
C ASN A 101 8.49 -1.59 24.22
N HIS A 102 8.54 -1.70 25.54
CA HIS A 102 7.53 -1.13 26.41
C HIS A 102 7.85 0.33 26.73
N LEU A 103 6.84 1.15 26.91
CA LEU A 103 7.04 2.49 27.45
C LEU A 103 7.19 2.41 28.98
N GLU A 104 7.94 3.34 29.57
CA GLU A 104 8.16 3.37 31.02
C GLU A 104 6.84 3.41 31.81
N ASN A 105 5.86 4.14 31.28
CA ASN A 105 4.53 4.31 31.86
C ASN A 105 3.49 3.30 31.35
N ASN A 106 3.82 2.45 30.37
CA ASN A 106 2.91 1.44 29.82
C ASN A 106 3.65 0.12 29.50
N LYS A 107 3.63 -0.78 30.49
CA LYS A 107 4.20 -2.14 30.38
C LYS A 107 3.24 -3.17 29.78
N LYS A 108 1.98 -2.80 29.50
CA LYS A 108 0.98 -3.73 28.95
C LYS A 108 1.10 -3.85 27.44
N GLU A 109 1.55 -2.81 26.76
CA GLU A 109 1.62 -2.76 25.30
C GLU A 109 3.07 -2.71 24.81
N ILE A 110 3.33 -3.37 23.68
CA ILE A 110 4.58 -3.32 22.95
C ILE A 110 4.43 -2.31 21.82
N TYR A 111 5.40 -1.40 21.73
CA TYR A 111 5.52 -0.43 20.66
C TYR A 111 6.67 -0.81 19.73
N TYR A 112 6.43 -0.72 18.44
CA TYR A 112 7.35 -1.18 17.43
C TYR A 112 8.11 -0.02 16.78
N ALA A 113 9.36 -0.31 16.42
CA ALA A 113 10.18 0.56 15.59
C ALA A 113 10.98 -0.28 14.59
N LEU A 114 11.30 0.28 13.43
CA LEU A 114 12.14 -0.39 12.44
C LEU A 114 13.60 -0.49 12.93
N THR A 115 14.24 -1.61 12.64
CA THR A 115 15.71 -1.74 12.72
C THR A 115 16.38 -1.09 11.50
N ALA A 116 17.70 -1.15 11.40
CA ALA A 116 18.40 -0.67 10.20
C ALA A 116 17.94 -1.43 8.94
N GLN A 117 17.88 -2.76 9.00
CA GLN A 117 17.40 -3.61 7.90
C GLN A 117 15.91 -3.39 7.61
N GLY A 118 15.08 -3.22 8.65
CA GLY A 118 13.66 -2.87 8.46
C GLY A 118 13.47 -1.55 7.71
N LYS A 119 14.34 -0.56 7.96
CA LYS A 119 14.33 0.72 7.21
C LYS A 119 14.73 0.57 5.75
N GLU A 120 15.54 -0.43 5.40
CA GLU A 120 15.87 -0.71 3.99
C GLU A 120 14.64 -1.24 3.24
N VAL A 121 13.93 -2.21 3.83
CA VAL A 121 12.66 -2.71 3.28
C VAL A 121 11.65 -1.58 3.12
N PHE A 122 11.50 -0.75 4.16
CA PHE A 122 10.62 0.43 4.13
C PHE A 122 10.94 1.36 2.96
N LYS A 123 12.22 1.71 2.77
CA LYS A 123 12.64 2.59 1.67
C LYS A 123 12.37 1.99 0.30
N ILE A 124 12.61 0.69 0.12
CA ILE A 124 12.33 0.00 -1.16
C ILE A 124 10.83 0.06 -1.47
N HIS A 125 9.98 -0.15 -0.46
CA HIS A 125 8.53 -0.01 -0.59
C HIS A 125 8.11 1.43 -0.93
N GLU A 126 8.68 2.44 -0.26
CA GLU A 126 8.43 3.85 -0.57
C GLU A 126 8.85 4.22 -2.00
N MET A 127 9.98 3.69 -2.48
CA MET A 127 10.43 3.90 -3.86
C MET A 127 9.44 3.32 -4.86
N LEU A 128 8.86 2.16 -4.57
CA LEU A 128 7.84 1.56 -5.42
C LEU A 128 6.57 2.43 -5.47
N HIS A 129 6.11 2.88 -4.30
CA HIS A 129 4.97 3.81 -4.21
C HIS A 129 5.23 5.12 -4.96
N LYS A 130 6.45 5.66 -4.87
CA LYS A 130 6.84 6.87 -5.61
C LYS A 130 6.77 6.66 -7.12
N VAL A 131 7.28 5.54 -7.62
CA VAL A 131 7.19 5.20 -9.06
C VAL A 131 5.72 5.08 -9.51
N LYS A 132 4.86 4.45 -8.70
CA LYS A 132 3.42 4.36 -8.99
C LYS A 132 2.76 5.74 -8.99
N HIS A 133 3.08 6.58 -8.00
CA HIS A 133 2.57 7.95 -7.90
C HIS A 133 2.99 8.82 -9.09
N GLU A 134 4.24 8.75 -9.52
CA GLU A 134 4.73 9.48 -10.70
C GLU A 134 4.03 9.05 -12.00
N LYS A 135 3.64 7.78 -12.13
CA LYS A 135 2.80 7.32 -13.26
C LYS A 135 1.44 8.00 -13.25
N PHE A 136 0.78 8.09 -12.08
CA PHE A 136 -0.49 8.79 -11.95
C PHE A 136 -0.36 10.30 -12.22
N ILE A 137 0.69 10.96 -11.73
CA ILE A 137 0.97 12.36 -12.07
C ILE A 137 1.03 12.53 -13.59
N LYS A 138 1.78 11.68 -14.31
CA LYS A 138 1.89 11.77 -15.77
C LYS A 138 0.55 11.54 -16.50
N ILE A 139 -0.33 10.72 -15.95
CA ILE A 139 -1.67 10.49 -16.50
C ILE A 139 -2.54 11.73 -16.27
N LEU A 140 -2.62 12.19 -15.01
CA LEU A 140 -3.46 13.31 -14.60
C LEU A 140 -3.01 14.66 -15.18
N SER A 141 -1.70 14.83 -15.43
CA SER A 141 -1.16 16.04 -16.08
C SER A 141 -1.61 16.23 -17.53
N LYS A 142 -2.32 15.25 -18.13
CA LYS A 142 -2.91 15.37 -19.47
C LYS A 142 -4.25 16.10 -19.47
N TYR A 143 -4.83 16.34 -18.29
CA TYR A 143 -6.12 16.98 -18.11
C TYR A 143 -5.91 18.41 -17.62
N ASP A 144 -6.78 19.32 -18.05
CA ASP A 144 -6.84 20.67 -17.52
C ASP A 144 -7.59 20.71 -16.18
N LYS A 145 -7.77 21.91 -15.62
CA LYS A 145 -8.41 22.10 -14.31
C LYS A 145 -9.87 21.60 -14.30
N GLU A 146 -10.61 21.81 -15.38
CA GLU A 146 -12.01 21.37 -15.47
C GLU A 146 -12.09 19.85 -15.55
N GLY A 147 -11.25 19.22 -16.38
CA GLY A 147 -11.15 17.76 -16.47
C GLY A 147 -10.74 17.12 -15.14
N LEU A 148 -9.77 17.71 -14.44
CA LEU A 148 -9.36 17.24 -13.11
C LEU A 148 -10.49 17.33 -12.07
N ASN A 149 -11.29 18.41 -12.10
CA ASN A 149 -12.44 18.55 -11.20
C ASN A 149 -13.50 17.46 -11.46
N ILE A 150 -13.79 17.17 -12.73
CA ILE A 150 -14.73 16.10 -13.10
C ILE A 150 -14.23 14.74 -12.62
N ILE A 151 -12.95 14.44 -12.84
CA ILE A 151 -12.32 13.19 -12.38
C ILE A 151 -12.40 13.10 -10.85
N ASN A 152 -12.11 14.19 -10.14
CA ASN A 152 -12.17 14.20 -8.68
C ASN A 152 -13.59 13.94 -8.17
N SER A 153 -14.60 14.63 -8.71
CA SER A 153 -16.01 14.39 -8.36
C SER A 153 -16.43 12.95 -8.63
N PHE A 154 -16.05 12.38 -9.78
CA PHE A 154 -16.34 10.97 -10.07
C PHE A 154 -15.69 10.01 -9.06
N ILE A 155 -14.46 10.27 -8.63
CA ILE A 155 -13.78 9.45 -7.62
C ILE A 155 -14.45 9.61 -6.24
N ASP A 156 -14.84 10.82 -5.85
CA ASP A 156 -15.55 11.07 -4.61
C ASP A 156 -16.91 10.33 -4.59
N ASP A 157 -17.67 10.43 -5.67
CA ASP A 157 -18.94 9.71 -5.85
C ASP A 157 -18.70 8.19 -5.73
N LEU A 158 -17.69 7.67 -6.42
CA LEU A 158 -17.34 6.25 -6.36
C LEU A 158 -17.02 5.83 -4.91
N ILE A 159 -16.11 6.50 -4.22
CA ILE A 159 -15.72 6.16 -2.82
C ILE A 159 -16.92 6.19 -1.87
N SER A 160 -17.92 7.03 -2.14
CA SER A 160 -19.11 7.12 -1.29
C SER A 160 -20.14 6.01 -1.50
N GLU A 161 -20.14 5.37 -2.67
CA GLU A 161 -21.17 4.40 -3.09
C GLU A 161 -20.70 2.93 -3.07
N ILE A 162 -19.38 2.67 -3.08
CA ILE A 162 -18.78 1.31 -3.00
C ILE A 162 -18.02 1.05 -1.70
#